data_AF-A0A542QR80-F1
#
_entry.id   AF-A0A542QR80-F1
#
_cell.length_a   1.000
_cell.length_b   1.000
_cell.length_c   1.000
_cell.angle_alpha   90.00
_cell.angle_beta   90.00
_cell.angle_gamma   90.00
#
_symmetry.space_group_name_H-M   'P 1'
#
loop_
_entity.id
_entity.type
_entity.pdbx_description
1 polymer ?
#
loop_
_entity_poly.entity_id
_entity_poly.type
_entity_poly.pdbx_seq_one_letter_code
_entity_poly.pdbx_strand_id
1 'polypeptide(L)'
;MSVLPDGPGRVVIRGVRSDPLTTPTTHRPTRRPPTDLTRWEPGIDEYAAKVWVSLANVPGVTVAGVPGAGKTSGVNKFVCDFAPSPSVQIAGADGKVSQASEGDYADLVKRMFAFCGDDLDEANALFKRLVELRKRRSATIRDVLGVKNLWHVGPSPEWPLTVLIIDEAHGYFREYKGSDPTTKRPHQKGG
;
A
#
# COMPACT_ATOMS: atom_id res chain seq x y z
N MET A 1 23.87 18.20 -13.13
CA MET A 1 23.67 19.56 -12.57
C MET A 1 22.29 20.02 -13.01
N SER A 2 21.43 20.47 -12.10
CA SER A 2 20.11 21.02 -12.44
C SER A 2 19.91 22.37 -11.78
N VAL A 3 19.08 23.20 -12.40
CA VAL A 3 18.78 24.57 -11.99
C VAL A 3 17.27 24.73 -12.02
N LEU A 4 16.67 25.01 -10.85
CA LEU A 4 15.23 25.20 -10.71
C LEU A 4 14.92 26.56 -10.07
N PRO A 5 13.88 27.27 -10.53
CA PRO A 5 13.39 28.46 -9.82
C PRO A 5 12.83 28.05 -8.45
N ASP A 6 13.17 28.81 -7.40
CA ASP A 6 12.75 28.55 -6.00
C ASP A 6 12.07 29.78 -5.37
N GLY A 7 11.07 30.31 -6.08
CA GLY A 7 10.40 31.56 -5.73
C GLY A 7 11.11 32.81 -6.25
N PRO A 8 10.53 34.01 -6.04
CA PRO A 8 11.03 35.25 -6.61
C PRO A 8 12.47 35.55 -6.16
N GLY A 9 13.38 35.71 -7.14
CA GLY A 9 14.78 36.06 -6.89
C GLY A 9 15.67 34.91 -6.36
N ARG A 10 15.20 33.66 -6.35
CA ARG A 10 15.96 32.51 -5.86
C ARG A 10 16.09 31.44 -6.92
N VAL A 11 17.28 30.85 -6.99
CA VAL A 11 17.58 29.72 -7.87
C VAL A 11 18.24 28.64 -7.03
N VAL A 12 17.74 27.42 -7.15
CA VAL A 12 18.34 26.25 -6.54
C VAL A 12 19.22 25.57 -7.59
N ILE A 13 20.52 25.55 -7.33
CA ILE A 13 21.51 24.84 -8.14
C ILE A 13 21.86 23.53 -7.42
N ARG A 14 21.63 22.40 -8.08
CA ARG A 14 21.96 21.07 -7.53
C ARG A 14 23.08 20.42 -8.33
N GLY A 15 24.19 20.16 -7.65
CA GLY A 15 25.29 19.35 -8.15
C GLY A 15 25.46 18.10 -7.29
N VAL A 16 25.40 16.92 -7.90
CA VAL A 16 25.75 15.65 -7.27
C VAL A 16 27.15 15.24 -7.73
N ARG A 17 28.03 14.93 -6.78
CA ARG A 17 29.42 14.51 -7.04
C ARG A 17 29.52 13.04 -7.45
N SER A 18 28.60 12.23 -6.95
CA SER A 18 28.45 10.80 -7.22
C SER A 18 26.97 10.51 -7.40
N ASP A 19 26.62 9.59 -8.30
CA ASP A 19 25.22 9.22 -8.53
C ASP A 19 24.64 8.54 -7.27
N PRO A 20 23.67 9.17 -6.58
CA PRO A 20 23.10 8.63 -5.35
C PRO A 20 22.32 7.33 -5.58
N LEU A 21 21.88 7.06 -6.81
CA LEU A 21 21.08 5.87 -7.16
C LEU A 21 21.95 4.63 -7.40
N THR A 22 23.28 4.80 -7.49
CA THR A 22 24.22 3.67 -7.63
C THR A 22 24.54 2.97 -6.31
N THR A 23 24.16 3.57 -5.18
CA THR A 23 24.44 3.01 -3.85
C THR A 23 23.17 2.36 -3.27
N PRO A 24 23.23 1.10 -2.79
CA PRO A 24 22.10 0.47 -2.14
C PRO A 24 21.61 1.28 -0.93
N THR A 25 20.31 1.58 -0.89
CA THR A 25 19.70 2.25 0.26
C THR A 25 19.47 1.24 1.38
N THR A 26 19.95 1.56 2.60
CA THR A 26 19.66 0.78 3.80
C THR A 26 18.61 1.48 4.64
N HIS A 27 17.60 0.74 5.08
CA HIS A 27 16.58 1.24 5.99
C HIS A 27 16.62 0.50 7.32
N ARG A 28 16.60 1.24 8.43
CA ARG A 28 16.44 0.71 9.79
C ARG A 28 15.18 1.31 10.40
N PRO A 29 14.17 0.50 10.77
CA PRO A 29 12.95 1.00 11.38
C PRO A 29 13.26 1.75 12.68
N THR A 30 12.70 2.96 12.82
CA THR A 30 12.96 3.83 13.97
C THR A 30 12.15 3.44 15.22
N ARG A 31 11.22 2.47 15.07
CA ARG A 31 10.20 2.08 16.05
C ARG A 31 9.22 3.20 16.43
N ARG A 32 9.23 4.32 15.70
CA ARG A 32 8.28 5.42 15.86
C ARG A 32 7.47 5.54 14.58
N PRO A 33 6.17 5.86 14.66
CA PRO A 33 5.38 6.08 13.47
C PRO A 33 5.85 7.34 12.74
N PRO A 34 5.60 7.46 11.41
CA PRO A 34 5.84 8.68 10.67
C PRO A 34 5.06 9.84 11.28
N THR A 35 5.64 11.04 11.28
CA THR A 35 4.94 12.25 11.75
C THR A 35 3.74 12.61 10.88
N ASP A 36 3.78 12.20 9.61
CA ASP A 36 2.71 12.40 8.65
C ASP A 36 2.31 11.04 8.06
N LEU A 37 1.13 10.55 8.45
CA LEU A 37 0.58 9.26 8.01
C LEU A 37 -0.06 9.34 6.62
N THR A 38 -0.11 10.53 6.01
CA THR A 38 -0.76 10.76 4.71
C THR A 38 0.19 10.66 3.52
N ARG A 39 1.47 10.35 3.78
CA ARG A 39 2.50 10.23 2.75
C ARG A 39 3.49 9.12 3.08
N TRP A 40 4.06 8.53 2.04
CA TRP A 40 5.08 7.49 2.13
C TRP A 40 6.37 7.97 1.47
N GLU A 41 7.51 7.76 2.13
CA GLU A 41 8.85 7.98 1.56
C GLU A 41 9.42 6.65 1.02
N PRO A 42 9.28 6.35 -0.29
CA PRO A 42 9.85 5.13 -0.86
C PRO A 42 11.37 5.17 -1.01
N GLY A 43 11.98 6.36 -1.17
CA GLY A 43 13.41 6.48 -1.43
C GLY A 43 13.85 7.90 -1.77
N ILE A 44 14.92 8.00 -2.56
CA ILE A 44 15.54 9.26 -3.00
C ILE A 44 15.53 9.39 -4.52
N ASP A 45 15.61 10.61 -5.03
CA ASP A 45 15.76 10.93 -6.45
C ASP A 45 17.25 11.00 -6.87
N GLU A 46 17.49 11.31 -8.15
CA GLU A 46 18.83 11.47 -8.74
C GLU A 46 19.65 12.62 -8.12
N TYR A 47 19.02 13.45 -7.29
CA TYR A 47 19.66 14.54 -6.54
C TYR A 47 19.81 14.22 -5.05
N ALA A 48 19.60 12.96 -4.64
CA ALA A 48 19.59 12.48 -3.27
C ALA A 48 18.50 13.13 -2.38
N ALA A 49 17.48 13.73 -2.99
CA ALA A 49 16.35 14.28 -2.26
C ALA A 49 15.28 13.21 -2.04
N LYS A 50 14.63 13.26 -0.87
CA LYS A 50 13.56 12.31 -0.53
C LYS A 50 12.38 12.46 -1.48
N VAL A 51 11.94 11.34 -2.04
CA VAL A 51 10.72 11.23 -2.83
C VAL A 51 9.56 10.92 -1.89
N TRP A 52 8.41 11.56 -2.11
CA TRP A 52 7.20 11.34 -1.33
C TRP A 52 6.03 10.96 -2.22
N VAL A 53 5.30 9.93 -1.82
CA VAL A 53 4.05 9.48 -2.46
C VAL A 53 2.89 9.83 -1.53
N SER A 54 1.86 10.49 -2.08
CA SER A 54 0.64 10.77 -1.31
C SER A 54 -0.15 9.47 -1.08
N LEU A 55 -0.65 9.30 0.14
CA LEU A 55 -1.66 8.32 0.52
C LEU A 55 -3.02 8.98 0.72
N ALA A 56 -3.04 10.29 0.98
CA ALA A 56 -4.27 11.08 1.02
C ALA A 56 -4.80 11.41 -0.37
N ASN A 57 -6.13 11.38 -0.50
CA ASN A 57 -6.86 11.74 -1.72
C ASN A 57 -6.47 10.97 -2.99
N VAL A 58 -5.77 9.84 -2.86
CA VAL A 58 -5.45 8.94 -3.98
C VAL A 58 -6.21 7.62 -3.84
N PRO A 59 -6.58 6.98 -4.97
CA PRO A 59 -7.28 5.69 -4.93
C PRO A 59 -6.38 4.52 -4.53
N GLY A 60 -5.06 4.66 -4.70
CA GLY A 60 -4.06 3.63 -4.41
C GLY A 60 -2.70 3.98 -4.98
N VAL A 61 -1.70 3.15 -4.68
CA VAL A 61 -0.32 3.26 -5.17
C VAL A 61 0.07 1.94 -5.81
N THR A 62 0.65 1.99 -7.00
CA THR A 62 1.18 0.82 -7.71
C THR A 62 2.69 0.85 -7.71
N VAL A 63 3.32 -0.22 -7.24
CA VAL A 63 4.78 -0.43 -7.29
C VAL A 63 5.06 -1.48 -8.36
N ALA A 64 5.76 -1.08 -9.43
CA ALA A 64 6.07 -1.94 -10.56
C ALA A 64 7.58 -1.97 -10.84
N GLY A 65 8.04 -3.06 -11.46
CA GLY A 65 9.45 -3.29 -11.73
C GLY A 65 9.75 -4.77 -11.94
N VAL A 66 10.92 -5.07 -12.49
CA VAL A 66 11.39 -6.44 -12.73
C VAL A 66 11.61 -7.21 -11.42
N PRO A 67 11.67 -8.55 -11.45
CA PRO A 67 12.11 -9.34 -10.29
C PRO A 67 13.47 -8.84 -9.77
N GLY A 68 13.62 -8.77 -8.45
CA GLY A 68 14.84 -8.25 -7.82
C GLY A 68 14.98 -6.71 -7.79
N ALA A 69 14.06 -5.95 -8.40
CA ALA A 69 14.11 -4.48 -8.39
C ALA A 69 13.77 -3.81 -7.03
N GLY A 70 13.63 -4.60 -5.95
CA GLY A 70 13.38 -4.07 -4.61
C GLY A 70 11.93 -3.70 -4.30
N LYS A 71 10.95 -4.12 -5.12
CA LYS A 71 9.50 -3.86 -4.88
C LYS A 71 9.07 -4.31 -3.47
N THR A 72 9.30 -5.58 -3.17
CA THR A 72 8.97 -6.19 -1.88
C THR A 72 9.72 -5.51 -0.73
N SER A 73 11.01 -5.20 -0.89
CA SER A 73 11.77 -4.45 0.12
C SER A 73 11.16 -3.07 0.39
N GLY A 74 10.66 -2.38 -0.63
CA GLY A 74 9.94 -1.11 -0.50
C GLY A 74 8.62 -1.26 0.28
N VAL A 75 7.85 -2.31 0.00
CA VAL A 75 6.61 -2.61 0.73
C VAL A 75 6.90 -3.03 2.18
N ASN A 76 7.93 -3.84 2.42
CA ASN A 76 8.38 -4.19 3.77
C ASN A 76 8.83 -2.97 4.56
N LYS A 77 9.54 -2.03 3.92
CA LYS A 77 9.84 -0.72 4.52
C LYS A 77 8.56 0.01 4.92
N PHE A 78 7.56 0.07 4.03
CA PHE A 78 6.26 0.68 4.34
C PHE A 78 5.62 0.05 5.58
N VAL A 79 5.51 -1.28 5.61
CA VAL A 79 4.91 -1.99 6.76
C VAL A 79 5.69 -1.69 8.05
N CYS A 80 7.01 -1.76 8.02
CA CYS A 80 7.87 -1.49 9.17
C CYS A 80 7.76 -0.05 9.69
N ASP A 81 7.72 0.94 8.79
CA ASP A 81 7.60 2.35 9.16
C ASP A 81 6.26 2.64 9.82
N PHE A 82 5.16 2.11 9.28
CA PHE A 82 3.81 2.40 9.74
C PHE A 82 3.32 1.47 10.86
N ALA A 83 3.94 0.31 11.05
CA ALA A 83 3.59 -0.68 12.08
C ALA A 83 3.44 -0.09 13.50
N PRO A 84 4.29 0.82 13.98
CA PRO A 84 4.16 1.40 15.32
C PRO A 84 2.91 2.29 15.51
N SER A 85 2.26 2.72 14.43
CA SER A 85 1.08 3.59 14.53
C SER A 85 -0.19 2.77 14.79
N PRO A 86 -0.95 3.02 15.88
CA PRO A 86 -2.28 2.45 16.05
C PRO A 86 -3.30 3.02 15.04
N SER A 87 -3.01 4.21 14.48
CA SER A 87 -3.85 4.92 13.52
C SER A 87 -3.72 4.38 12.09
N VAL A 88 -3.03 3.25 11.90
CA VAL A 88 -2.88 2.55 10.61
C VAL A 88 -3.24 1.09 10.81
N GLN A 89 -4.01 0.51 9.90
CA GLN A 89 -4.36 -0.91 9.94
C GLN A 89 -4.05 -1.54 8.59
N ILE A 90 -3.32 -2.65 8.60
CA ILE A 90 -2.78 -3.27 7.39
C ILE A 90 -3.48 -4.60 7.15
N ALA A 91 -3.92 -4.84 5.93
CA ALA A 91 -4.29 -6.15 5.42
C ALA A 91 -3.35 -6.55 4.29
N GLY A 92 -3.07 -7.84 4.15
CA GLY A 92 -2.21 -8.40 3.10
C GLY A 92 -2.95 -9.38 2.21
N ALA A 93 -2.58 -9.39 0.93
CA ALA A 93 -2.87 -10.43 -0.03
C ALA A 93 -1.56 -10.72 -0.77
N ASP A 94 -0.98 -11.90 -0.60
CA ASP A 94 0.27 -12.28 -1.27
C ASP A 94 0.06 -13.53 -2.12
N GLY A 95 0.01 -13.34 -3.44
CA GLY A 95 -0.24 -14.42 -4.38
C GLY A 95 0.94 -15.38 -4.58
N LYS A 96 2.07 -15.18 -3.89
CA LYS A 96 3.24 -16.08 -3.96
C LYS A 96 3.17 -17.23 -2.96
N VAL A 97 2.38 -17.09 -1.91
CA VAL A 97 2.42 -17.98 -0.74
C VAL A 97 1.06 -18.57 -0.47
N SER A 98 1.03 -19.78 0.08
CA SER A 98 -0.22 -20.38 0.52
C SER A 98 -0.53 -20.07 1.98
N GLN A 99 0.49 -19.82 2.80
CA GLN A 99 0.33 -19.56 4.22
C GLN A 99 0.97 -18.24 4.67
N ALA A 100 0.35 -17.61 5.67
CA ALA A 100 0.83 -16.38 6.31
C ALA A 100 2.24 -16.47 6.92
N SER A 101 2.68 -17.67 7.30
CA SER A 101 4.01 -17.94 7.86
C SER A 101 5.10 -18.09 6.80
N GLU A 102 4.75 -18.00 5.52
CA GLU A 102 5.65 -18.17 4.40
C GLU A 102 5.94 -16.82 3.73
N GLY A 103 7.07 -16.76 3.01
CA GLY A 103 7.41 -15.64 2.14
C GLY A 103 7.79 -14.34 2.85
N ASP A 104 7.70 -13.26 2.08
CA ASP A 104 8.34 -11.99 2.37
C ASP A 104 7.69 -11.21 3.54
N TYR A 105 6.48 -11.61 3.94
CA TYR A 105 5.69 -10.98 4.99
C TYR A 105 5.54 -11.83 6.26
N ALA A 106 6.15 -13.01 6.35
CA ALA A 106 5.95 -13.95 7.45
C ALA A 106 6.14 -13.34 8.86
N ASP A 107 7.19 -12.51 9.03
CA ASP A 107 7.46 -11.81 10.29
C ASP A 107 6.53 -10.62 10.54
N LEU A 108 5.96 -10.06 9.46
CA LEU A 108 5.16 -8.84 9.46
C LEU A 108 3.66 -9.12 9.55
N VAL A 109 3.22 -10.35 9.25
CA VAL A 109 1.80 -10.72 9.22
C VAL A 109 1.11 -10.53 10.57
N LYS A 110 1.86 -10.62 11.68
CA LYS A 110 1.36 -10.32 13.04
C LYS A 110 0.88 -8.88 13.20
N ARG A 111 1.34 -7.96 12.36
CA ARG A 111 0.88 -6.58 12.33
C ARG A 111 -0.36 -6.41 11.44
N MET A 112 -0.67 -7.38 10.59
CA MET A 112 -1.81 -7.34 9.69
C MET A 112 -3.05 -7.87 10.42
N PHE A 113 -4.19 -7.19 10.27
CA PHE A 113 -5.45 -7.65 10.87
C PHE A 113 -6.17 -8.71 10.02
N ALA A 114 -5.72 -8.89 8.79
CA ALA A 114 -6.19 -9.91 7.86
C ALA A 114 -5.10 -10.20 6.81
N PHE A 115 -5.01 -11.45 6.39
CA PHE A 115 -4.08 -11.91 5.37
C PHE A 115 -4.73 -13.03 4.55
N CYS A 116 -4.45 -13.08 3.24
CA CYS A 116 -4.74 -14.25 2.40
C CYS A 116 -3.53 -14.54 1.50
N GLY A 117 -3.33 -15.82 1.19
CA GLY A 117 -2.31 -16.29 0.26
C GLY A 117 -2.81 -16.32 -1.19
N ASP A 118 -2.47 -17.39 -1.89
CA ASP A 118 -2.80 -17.65 -3.31
C ASP A 118 -4.22 -18.21 -3.55
N ASP A 119 -4.98 -18.51 -2.49
CA ASP A 119 -6.37 -18.94 -2.60
C ASP A 119 -7.30 -17.79 -3.06
N LEU A 120 -7.96 -18.00 -4.20
CA LEU A 120 -8.82 -16.98 -4.83
C LEU A 120 -10.15 -16.76 -4.06
N ASP A 121 -10.68 -17.76 -3.40
CA ASP A 121 -11.93 -17.64 -2.64
C ASP A 121 -11.69 -16.87 -1.34
N GLU A 122 -10.59 -17.16 -0.65
CA GLU A 122 -10.13 -16.39 0.51
C GLU A 122 -9.83 -14.94 0.15
N ALA A 123 -9.11 -14.69 -0.95
CA ALA A 123 -8.83 -13.35 -1.44
C ALA A 123 -10.13 -12.58 -1.77
N ASN A 124 -11.07 -13.23 -2.45
CA ASN A 124 -12.38 -12.64 -2.74
C ASN A 124 -13.17 -12.32 -1.46
N ALA A 125 -13.13 -13.21 -0.45
CA ALA A 125 -13.77 -12.98 0.83
C ALA A 125 -13.15 -11.77 1.55
N LEU A 126 -11.81 -11.66 1.56
CA LEU A 126 -11.08 -10.52 2.11
C LEU A 126 -11.48 -9.22 1.42
N PHE A 127 -11.47 -9.17 0.08
CA PHE A 127 -11.81 -7.97 -0.67
C PHE A 127 -13.26 -7.53 -0.43
N LYS A 128 -14.21 -8.47 -0.40
CA LYS A 128 -15.61 -8.17 -0.06
C LYS A 128 -15.74 -7.58 1.34
N ARG A 129 -15.02 -8.14 2.33
CA ARG A 129 -14.99 -7.62 3.70
C ARG A 129 -14.45 -6.18 3.76
N LEU A 130 -13.40 -5.87 3.01
CA LEU A 130 -12.82 -4.52 2.95
C LEU A 130 -13.73 -3.51 2.23
N VAL A 131 -14.44 -3.93 1.17
CA VAL A 131 -15.47 -3.12 0.52
C VAL A 131 -16.60 -2.79 1.48
N GLU A 132 -17.04 -3.77 2.27
CA GLU A 132 -18.08 -3.56 3.28
C GLU A 132 -17.62 -2.62 4.38
N LEU A 133 -16.38 -2.76 4.87
CA LEU A 133 -15.77 -1.82 5.82
C LEU A 133 -15.76 -0.39 5.27
N ARG A 134 -15.35 -0.20 4.00
CA ARG A 134 -15.37 1.10 3.33
C ARG A 134 -16.79 1.67 3.30
N LYS A 135 -17.78 0.88 2.88
CA LYS A 135 -19.18 1.32 2.80
C LYS A 135 -19.72 1.77 4.16
N ARG A 136 -19.49 0.98 5.20
CA ARG A 136 -19.89 1.32 6.58
C ARG A 136 -19.26 2.63 7.04
N ARG A 137 -17.95 2.79 6.82
CA ARG A 137 -17.24 4.03 7.17
C ARG A 137 -17.80 5.23 6.42
N SER A 138 -18.07 5.11 5.12
CA SER A 138 -18.70 6.19 4.36
C SER A 138 -20.09 6.56 4.88
N ALA A 139 -20.87 5.58 5.34
CA ALA A 139 -22.21 5.80 5.86
C ALA A 139 -22.20 6.51 7.22
N THR A 140 -21.20 6.25 8.08
CA THR A 140 -21.18 6.75 9.46
C THR A 140 -20.19 7.89 9.71
N ILE A 141 -19.38 8.29 8.73
CA ILE A 141 -18.28 9.26 8.92
C ILE A 141 -18.75 10.60 9.51
N ARG A 142 -19.93 11.09 9.11
CA ARG A 142 -20.46 12.35 9.63
C ARG A 142 -20.84 12.25 11.09
N ASP A 143 -21.42 11.12 11.49
CA ASP A 143 -21.89 10.91 12.85
C ASP A 143 -20.71 10.65 13.80
N VAL A 144 -19.66 10.00 13.31
CA VAL A 144 -18.49 9.62 14.12
C VAL A 144 -17.43 10.73 14.15
N LEU A 145 -17.13 11.37 13.02
CA LEU A 145 -16.05 12.36 12.91
C LEU A 145 -16.54 13.80 12.73
N GLY A 146 -17.83 14.04 12.55
CA GLY A 146 -18.37 15.37 12.24
C GLY A 146 -18.00 15.90 10.84
N VAL A 147 -17.22 15.15 10.06
CA VAL A 147 -16.74 15.52 8.73
C VAL A 147 -17.19 14.53 7.66
N LYS A 148 -17.14 14.93 6.39
CA LYS A 148 -17.47 14.06 5.25
C LYS A 148 -16.25 13.32 4.69
N ASN A 149 -15.05 13.69 5.14
CA ASN A 149 -13.79 13.24 4.57
C ASN A 149 -12.77 13.08 5.69
N LEU A 150 -12.17 11.89 5.80
CA LEU A 150 -11.14 11.57 6.77
C LEU A 150 -9.97 12.57 6.70
N TRP A 151 -9.61 13.01 5.50
CA TRP A 151 -8.45 13.88 5.30
C TRP A 151 -8.57 15.26 5.96
N HIS A 152 -9.78 15.67 6.40
CA HIS A 152 -9.96 16.93 7.14
C HIS A 152 -9.49 16.84 8.60
N VAL A 153 -9.48 15.63 9.18
CA VAL A 153 -9.11 15.39 10.59
C VAL A 153 -7.92 14.44 10.75
N GLY A 154 -7.55 13.74 9.67
CA GLY A 154 -6.44 12.79 9.64
C GLY A 154 -6.78 11.42 10.27
N PRO A 155 -5.97 10.39 10.01
CA PRO A 155 -6.12 9.08 10.65
C PRO A 155 -5.95 9.14 12.17
N SER A 156 -6.80 8.43 12.91
CA SER A 156 -6.70 8.26 14.37
C SER A 156 -6.82 6.79 14.77
N PRO A 157 -6.53 6.41 16.03
CA PRO A 157 -6.77 5.04 16.50
C PRO A 157 -8.23 4.58 16.34
N GLU A 158 -9.20 5.49 16.52
CA GLU A 158 -10.64 5.23 16.40
C GLU A 158 -11.09 5.20 14.92
N TRP A 159 -10.38 5.92 14.06
CA TRP A 159 -10.66 5.97 12.63
C TRP A 159 -9.37 5.81 11.80
N PRO A 160 -8.78 4.60 11.80
CA PRO A 160 -7.44 4.40 11.25
C PRO A 160 -7.41 4.45 9.72
N LEU A 161 -6.25 4.73 9.16
CA LEU A 161 -5.96 4.51 7.75
C LEU A 161 -5.87 3.01 7.49
N THR A 162 -6.83 2.44 6.77
CA THR A 162 -6.80 1.03 6.36
C THR A 162 -6.05 0.91 5.04
N VAL A 163 -5.00 0.09 5.02
CA VAL A 163 -4.16 -0.16 3.85
C VAL A 163 -4.24 -1.63 3.48
N LEU A 164 -4.60 -1.92 2.24
CA LEU A 164 -4.52 -3.25 1.66
C LEU A 164 -3.25 -3.31 0.79
N ILE A 165 -2.34 -4.21 1.15
CA ILE A 165 -1.18 -4.55 0.33
C ILE A 165 -1.57 -5.76 -0.52
N ILE A 166 -1.35 -5.67 -1.83
CA ILE A 166 -1.55 -6.78 -2.77
C ILE A 166 -0.20 -7.02 -3.45
N ASP A 167 0.50 -8.09 -3.06
CA ASP A 167 1.72 -8.54 -3.71
C ASP A 167 1.40 -9.62 -4.76
N GLU A 168 2.14 -9.59 -5.86
CA GLU A 168 1.88 -10.37 -7.08
C GLU A 168 0.41 -10.36 -7.51
N ALA A 169 -0.17 -9.17 -7.57
CA ALA A 169 -1.59 -8.96 -7.84
C ALA A 169 -2.09 -9.63 -9.14
N HIS A 170 -1.19 -9.85 -10.10
CA HIS A 170 -1.48 -10.55 -11.34
C HIS A 170 -2.01 -11.98 -11.12
N GLY A 171 -1.66 -12.64 -10.01
CA GLY A 171 -2.21 -13.95 -9.63
C GLY A 171 -3.72 -13.92 -9.39
N TYR A 172 -4.22 -12.83 -8.79
CA TYR A 172 -5.66 -12.63 -8.54
C TYR A 172 -6.44 -12.13 -9.76
N PHE A 173 -5.76 -11.47 -10.71
CA PHE A 173 -6.38 -10.87 -11.88
C PHE A 173 -6.33 -11.73 -13.14
N ARG A 174 -5.84 -12.98 -13.05
CA ARG A 174 -5.90 -13.91 -14.18
C ARG A 174 -7.35 -14.11 -14.61
N GLU A 175 -7.70 -13.61 -15.79
CA GLU A 175 -8.90 -14.06 -16.49
C GLU A 175 -8.81 -15.58 -16.64
N TYR A 176 -9.75 -16.28 -16.02
CA TYR A 176 -9.97 -17.68 -16.30
C TYR A 176 -10.45 -17.78 -17.76
N LYS A 177 -9.51 -17.85 -18.71
CA LYS A 177 -9.82 -18.21 -20.10
C LYS A 177 -10.44 -19.59 -20.04
N GLY A 178 -11.75 -19.63 -20.22
CA GLY A 178 -12.59 -20.74 -19.83
C GLY A 178 -12.18 -22.08 -20.43
N SER A 179 -11.96 -23.06 -19.56
CA SER A 179 -12.09 -24.48 -19.85
C SER A 179 -12.31 -25.33 -18.58
N ASP A 180 -12.73 -24.74 -17.46
CA ASP A 180 -13.09 -25.48 -16.25
C ASP A 180 -14.62 -25.52 -16.07
N PRO A 181 -15.24 -26.72 -16.14
CA PRO A 181 -16.69 -26.90 -15.99
C PRO A 181 -17.23 -26.48 -14.61
N THR A 182 -16.38 -26.44 -13.58
CA THR A 182 -16.83 -26.26 -12.19
C THR A 182 -17.15 -24.80 -11.82
N THR A 183 -16.61 -23.82 -12.55
CA THR A 183 -16.81 -22.38 -12.30
C THR A 183 -17.92 -21.73 -13.14
N LYS A 184 -18.62 -22.48 -14.01
CA LYS A 184 -19.78 -21.94 -14.73
C LYS A 184 -20.95 -21.76 -13.78
N ARG A 185 -21.21 -20.52 -13.34
CA ARG A 185 -22.54 -20.15 -12.85
C ARG A 185 -23.56 -20.40 -13.97
N PRO A 186 -24.60 -21.22 -13.76
CA PRO A 186 -25.58 -21.49 -14.81
C PRO A 186 -26.33 -20.20 -15.14
N HIS A 187 -26.28 -19.81 -16.41
CA HIS A 187 -27.16 -18.78 -16.94
C HIS A 187 -28.61 -19.23 -16.75
N GLN A 188 -29.31 -18.56 -15.85
CA GLN A 188 -30.76 -18.65 -15.71
C GLN A 188 -31.37 -18.07 -17.00
N LYS A 189 -31.81 -18.94 -17.91
CA LYS A 189 -32.68 -18.55 -19.02
C LYS A 189 -34.07 -18.31 -18.44
N GLY A 190 -34.52 -17.05 -18.47
CA GLY A 190 -35.91 -16.69 -18.18
C GLY A 190 -36.83 -17.28 -19.25
N GLY A 191 -37.92 -17.90 -18.78
CA GLY A 191 -39.14 -18.11 -19.57
C GLY A 191 -40.10 -16.95 -19.37
#